data_AF-A0A9D8EFY9-F1
#
_entry.id   AF-A0A9D8EFY9-F1
#
_cell.length_a   1.000
_cell.length_b   1.000
_cell.length_c   1.000
_cell.angle_alpha   90.00
_cell.angle_beta   90.00
_cell.angle_gamma   90.00
#
_symmetry.space_group_name_H-M   'P 1'
#
loop_
_entity.id
_entity.type
_entity.pdbx_description
1 polymer ?
#
loop_
_entity_poly.entity_id
_entity_poly.type
_entity_poly.pdbx_seq_one_letter_code
_entity_poly.pdbx_strand_id
1 'polypeptide(L)'
;FMVPESIKFIYEGNLNPWITGKDLILYTIGLIGVDGALYMSMEFTGPIIKTLSMDSRFTMCNMAIEAGGKFGIMEPDAKTEEFIKDKAARPYKLINPDPGAAYYKTYNINCSEIKPQVATPHLPSNAANAADLKDIKIDQAVIGSCTNGRIEDLEISARILKGKKVAPHIRAIIIPATQKIYLDAMEKGYIKTFIESGCVVSTPTCGPCLGGHMGILAEGERSVSTTNRNFVGRMGHPKSEVYLSGPAVAAASAIAGRIATPEEVI
;
A
#
# COMPACT_ATOMS: atom_id res chain seq x y z
N PHE A 1 28.89 5.31 5.45
CA PHE A 1 27.71 4.47 5.76
C PHE A 1 28.19 3.12 6.25
N MET A 2 27.58 2.54 7.30
CA MET A 2 27.78 1.13 7.65
C MET A 2 26.97 0.26 6.69
N VAL A 3 27.64 -0.65 5.98
CA VAL A 3 27.02 -1.57 5.02
C VAL A 3 26.19 -2.61 5.81
N PRO A 4 24.88 -2.73 5.56
CA PRO A 4 24.04 -3.71 6.27
C PRO A 4 24.21 -5.11 5.69
N GLU A 5 23.89 -6.13 6.48
CA GLU A 5 23.58 -7.46 5.93
C GLU A 5 22.23 -7.43 5.18
N SER A 6 22.00 -8.42 4.32
CA SER A 6 20.80 -8.49 3.47
C SER A 6 19.94 -9.70 3.81
N ILE A 7 18.63 -9.48 3.94
CA ILE A 7 17.61 -10.54 3.98
C ILE A 7 16.99 -10.66 2.59
N LYS A 8 16.92 -11.88 2.07
CA LYS A 8 16.30 -12.18 0.77
C LYS A 8 14.86 -12.66 0.95
N PHE A 9 13.92 -12.07 0.21
CA PHE A 9 12.52 -12.48 0.16
C PHE A 9 12.20 -12.90 -1.28
N ILE A 10 11.94 -14.20 -1.48
CA ILE A 10 11.67 -14.80 -2.79
C ILE A 10 10.16 -15.02 -2.90
N TYR A 11 9.50 -14.29 -3.81
CA TYR A 11 8.05 -14.36 -4.04
C TYR A 11 7.74 -15.23 -5.27
N GLU A 12 7.04 -16.34 -5.04
CA GLU A 12 6.74 -17.38 -6.03
C GLU A 12 5.24 -17.70 -6.10
N GLY A 13 4.84 -18.58 -7.03
CA GLY A 13 3.43 -18.97 -7.21
C GLY A 13 2.67 -18.02 -8.14
N ASN A 14 1.43 -17.69 -7.79
CA ASN A 14 0.54 -16.79 -8.55
C ASN A 14 -0.07 -15.72 -7.64
N LEU A 15 -0.42 -14.57 -8.22
CA LEU A 15 -1.19 -13.54 -7.51
C LEU A 15 -2.69 -13.83 -7.60
N ASN A 16 -3.37 -13.87 -6.46
CA ASN A 16 -4.83 -13.86 -6.42
C ASN A 16 -5.38 -12.52 -6.94
N PRO A 17 -6.66 -12.47 -7.37
CA PRO A 17 -7.31 -11.22 -7.72
C PRO A 17 -7.17 -10.16 -6.62
N TRP A 18 -7.02 -8.90 -7.02
CA TRP A 18 -6.91 -7.72 -6.13
C TRP A 18 -5.66 -7.64 -5.27
N ILE A 19 -4.77 -8.64 -5.31
CA ILE A 19 -3.48 -8.59 -4.62
C ILE A 19 -2.56 -7.61 -5.32
N THR A 20 -2.04 -6.66 -4.55
CA THR A 20 -1.07 -5.65 -5.00
C THR A 20 0.22 -5.75 -4.20
N GLY A 21 1.22 -4.92 -4.53
CA GLY A 21 2.42 -4.79 -3.69
C GLY A 21 2.12 -4.46 -2.22
N LYS A 22 0.97 -3.84 -1.93
CA LYS A 22 0.55 -3.54 -0.54
C LYS A 22 0.27 -4.80 0.27
N ASP A 23 -0.45 -5.75 -0.32
CA ASP A 23 -0.80 -7.00 0.35
C ASP A 23 0.43 -7.88 0.56
N LEU A 24 1.33 -7.93 -0.43
CA LEU A 24 2.60 -8.66 -0.35
C LEU A 24 3.48 -8.15 0.79
N ILE A 25 3.63 -6.82 0.91
CA ILE A 25 4.49 -6.25 1.95
C ILE A 25 3.83 -6.31 3.33
N LEU A 26 2.51 -6.13 3.45
CA LEU A 26 1.82 -6.33 4.72
C LEU A 26 1.93 -7.76 5.21
N TYR A 27 1.75 -8.75 4.32
CA TYR A 27 1.96 -10.16 4.64
C TYR A 27 3.39 -10.41 5.13
N THR A 28 4.38 -9.84 4.43
CA THR A 28 5.80 -10.00 4.79
C THR A 28 6.14 -9.37 6.13
N ILE A 29 5.64 -8.16 6.41
CA ILE A 29 5.83 -7.50 7.71
C ILE A 29 5.10 -8.28 8.81
N GLY A 30 3.94 -8.86 8.53
CA GLY A 30 3.24 -9.75 9.46
C GLY A 30 4.04 -11.01 9.79
N LEU A 31 4.75 -11.57 8.80
CA LEU A 31 5.59 -12.76 8.98
C LEU A 31 6.82 -12.49 9.84
N ILE A 32 7.48 -11.34 9.66
CA ILE A 32 8.79 -11.06 10.29
C ILE A 32 8.71 -10.12 11.49
N GLY A 33 7.59 -9.41 11.67
CA GLY A 33 7.42 -8.40 12.72
C GLY A 33 8.08 -7.05 12.41
N VAL A 34 7.85 -6.06 13.28
CA VAL A 34 8.38 -4.68 13.11
C VAL A 34 9.90 -4.56 13.27
N ASP A 35 10.56 -5.54 13.88
CA ASP A 35 12.02 -5.60 14.04
C ASP A 35 12.66 -6.74 13.23
N GLY A 36 11.90 -7.42 12.38
CA GLY A 36 12.33 -8.62 11.66
C GLY A 36 13.47 -8.40 10.65
N ALA A 37 13.70 -7.13 10.26
CA ALA A 37 14.78 -6.71 9.38
C ALA A 37 15.62 -5.58 10.00
N LEU A 38 15.65 -5.46 11.33
CA LEU A 38 16.34 -4.38 12.03
C LEU A 38 17.81 -4.24 11.59
N TYR A 39 18.20 -3.05 11.12
CA TYR A 39 19.52 -2.72 10.56
C TYR A 39 19.96 -3.51 9.30
N MET A 40 19.08 -4.29 8.70
CA MET A 40 19.35 -5.07 7.49
C MET A 40 18.73 -4.41 6.25
N SER A 41 19.21 -4.76 5.07
CA SER A 41 18.49 -4.48 3.83
C SER A 41 17.47 -5.59 3.54
N MET A 42 16.33 -5.20 2.97
CA MET A 42 15.31 -6.15 2.51
C MET A 42 15.37 -6.23 0.99
N GLU A 43 15.83 -7.37 0.47
CA GLU A 43 15.88 -7.62 -0.98
C GLU A 43 14.67 -8.45 -1.40
N PHE A 44 13.79 -7.86 -2.21
CA PHE A 44 12.61 -8.55 -2.74
C PHE A 44 12.91 -9.06 -4.16
N THR A 45 12.77 -10.35 -4.38
CA THR A 45 13.04 -11.01 -5.66
C THR A 45 12.04 -12.14 -5.94
N GLY A 46 12.24 -12.84 -7.04
CA GLY A 46 11.42 -13.98 -7.46
C GLY A 46 10.50 -13.67 -8.64
N PRO A 47 9.87 -14.71 -9.24
CA PRO A 47 9.04 -14.58 -10.43
C PRO A 47 7.91 -13.55 -10.28
N ILE A 48 7.28 -13.48 -9.10
CA ILE A 48 6.17 -12.54 -8.86
C ILE A 48 6.65 -11.08 -8.91
N ILE A 49 7.83 -10.77 -8.37
CA ILE A 49 8.36 -9.40 -8.41
C ILE A 49 8.53 -8.88 -9.84
N LYS A 50 8.89 -9.77 -10.77
CA LYS A 50 9.02 -9.44 -12.21
C LYS A 50 7.67 -9.13 -12.86
N THR A 51 6.56 -9.68 -12.36
CA THR A 51 5.21 -9.40 -12.89
C THR A 51 4.63 -8.08 -12.36
N LEU A 52 5.08 -7.60 -11.19
CA LEU A 52 4.63 -6.34 -10.61
C LEU A 52 4.94 -5.13 -11.49
N SER A 53 4.08 -4.11 -11.41
CA SER A 53 4.35 -2.77 -11.92
C SER A 53 5.37 -2.04 -11.04
N MET A 54 5.95 -0.95 -11.54
CA MET A 54 6.78 -0.08 -10.70
C MET A 54 6.00 0.51 -9.52
N ASP A 55 4.70 0.79 -9.69
CA ASP A 55 3.85 1.32 -8.63
C ASP A 55 3.75 0.33 -7.47
N SER A 56 3.54 -0.96 -7.73
CA SER A 56 3.53 -2.00 -6.70
C SER A 56 4.92 -2.20 -6.06
N ARG A 57 6.01 -2.09 -6.83
CA ARG A 57 7.38 -2.18 -6.30
C ARG A 57 7.70 -1.03 -5.35
N PHE A 58 7.30 0.19 -5.69
CA PHE A 58 7.44 1.35 -4.82
C PHE A 58 6.67 1.17 -3.51
N THR A 59 5.48 0.59 -3.55
CA THR A 59 4.70 0.26 -2.35
C THR A 59 5.50 -0.65 -1.40
N MET A 60 6.09 -1.72 -1.93
CA MET A 60 6.85 -2.68 -1.12
C MET A 60 8.12 -2.04 -0.54
N CYS A 61 8.93 -1.37 -1.36
CA CYS A 61 10.15 -0.73 -0.89
C CYS A 61 9.88 0.41 0.09
N ASN A 62 8.77 1.15 -0.07
CA ASN A 62 8.35 2.21 0.85
C ASN A 62 8.12 1.69 2.28
N MET A 63 7.62 0.46 2.42
CA MET A 63 7.28 -0.12 3.72
C MET A 63 8.38 -0.97 4.35
N ALA A 64 9.56 -1.09 3.73
CA ALA A 64 10.68 -1.83 4.32
C ALA A 64 11.08 -1.32 5.72
N ILE A 65 10.97 0.00 5.94
CA ILE A 65 11.23 0.61 7.24
C ILE A 65 10.24 0.18 8.33
N GLU A 66 9.04 -0.26 7.96
CA GLU A 66 8.02 -0.71 8.91
C GLU A 66 8.31 -2.11 9.47
N ALA A 67 9.31 -2.81 8.93
CA ALA A 67 9.92 -4.02 9.49
C ALA A 67 11.31 -3.77 10.09
N GLY A 68 11.68 -2.50 10.32
CA GLY A 68 13.01 -2.12 10.84
C GLY A 68 14.12 -2.13 9.80
N GLY A 69 13.77 -2.43 8.54
CA GLY A 69 14.70 -2.47 7.42
C GLY A 69 15.33 -1.10 7.15
N LYS A 70 16.64 -1.09 6.93
CA LYS A 70 17.39 0.12 6.58
C LYS A 70 16.94 0.70 5.23
N PHE A 71 16.62 -0.19 4.28
CA PHE A 71 15.97 0.10 3.01
C PHE A 71 15.45 -1.20 2.38
N GLY A 72 14.48 -1.06 1.49
CA GLY A 72 14.04 -2.12 0.59
C GLY A 72 14.64 -1.94 -0.80
N ILE A 73 15.02 -3.04 -1.46
CA ILE A 73 15.59 -3.03 -2.80
C ILE A 73 15.02 -4.16 -3.65
N MET A 74 14.95 -3.90 -4.95
CA MET A 74 14.59 -4.88 -5.98
C MET A 74 15.57 -4.76 -7.12
N GLU A 75 15.86 -5.89 -7.76
CA GLU A 75 16.70 -5.93 -8.97
C GLU A 75 16.04 -5.10 -10.09
N PRO A 76 16.79 -4.21 -10.76
CA PRO A 76 16.29 -3.52 -11.93
C PRO A 76 16.09 -4.49 -13.09
N ASP A 77 14.99 -4.33 -13.80
CA ASP A 77 14.64 -5.07 -15.01
C ASP A 77 14.14 -4.14 -16.11
N ALA A 78 13.63 -4.70 -17.22
CA ALA A 78 13.12 -3.93 -18.35
C ALA A 78 12.04 -2.90 -17.96
N LYS A 79 11.16 -3.22 -16.99
CA LYS A 79 10.15 -2.26 -16.50
C LYS A 79 10.78 -1.11 -15.73
N THR A 80 11.83 -1.40 -14.98
CA THR A 80 12.60 -0.38 -14.26
C THR A 80 13.30 0.53 -15.25
N GLU A 81 13.94 -0.04 -16.27
CA GLU A 81 14.62 0.71 -17.33
C GLU A 81 13.64 1.58 -18.13
N GLU A 82 12.50 1.03 -18.54
CA GLU A 82 11.42 1.77 -19.20
C GLU A 82 10.92 2.92 -18.32
N PHE A 83 10.72 2.68 -17.02
CA PHE A 83 10.26 3.72 -16.11
C PHE A 83 11.27 4.86 -15.94
N ILE A 84 12.57 4.59 -15.92
CA ILE A 84 13.60 5.62 -15.72
C ILE A 84 14.07 6.28 -17.02
N LYS A 85 13.84 5.67 -18.19
CA LYS A 85 14.35 6.12 -19.49
C LYS A 85 14.14 7.62 -19.75
N ASP A 86 12.94 8.12 -19.51
CA ASP A 86 12.58 9.52 -19.75
C ASP A 86 12.68 10.41 -18.48
N LYS A 87 13.16 9.84 -17.37
CA LYS A 87 13.29 10.52 -16.07
C LYS A 87 14.73 10.72 -15.63
N ALA A 88 15.67 9.95 -16.18
CA ALA A 88 17.07 10.00 -15.81
C ALA A 88 17.74 11.25 -16.38
N ALA A 89 18.13 12.17 -15.49
CA ALA A 89 18.88 13.37 -15.89
C ALA A 89 20.39 13.11 -16.11
N ARG A 90 20.88 11.92 -15.76
CA ARG A 90 22.30 11.55 -15.80
C ARG A 90 22.46 10.09 -16.26
N PRO A 91 23.61 9.73 -16.86
CA PRO A 91 23.94 8.34 -17.15
C PRO A 91 23.86 7.48 -15.88
N TYR A 92 23.35 6.27 -16.01
CA TYR A 92 23.23 5.32 -14.92
C TYR A 92 23.72 3.94 -15.37
N LYS A 93 24.07 3.10 -14.40
CA LYS A 93 24.39 1.70 -14.60
C LYS A 93 23.45 0.87 -13.75
N LEU A 94 22.82 -0.13 -14.35
CA LEU A 94 22.03 -1.11 -13.62
C LEU A 94 22.99 -2.06 -12.89
N ILE A 95 22.76 -2.25 -11.60
CA ILE A 95 23.56 -3.12 -10.74
C ILE A 95 22.63 -4.20 -10.21
N ASN A 96 23.06 -5.45 -10.35
CA ASN A 96 22.39 -6.64 -9.88
C ASN A 96 23.28 -7.35 -8.85
N PRO A 97 22.70 -8.15 -7.95
CA PRO A 97 23.48 -8.98 -7.03
C PRO A 97 24.34 -9.98 -7.81
N ASP A 98 25.54 -10.25 -7.30
CA ASP A 98 26.44 -11.24 -7.90
C ASP A 98 25.85 -12.66 -7.78
N PRO A 99 26.07 -13.55 -8.76
CA PRO A 99 25.71 -14.95 -8.63
C PRO A 99 26.35 -15.57 -7.39
N GLY A 100 25.53 -16.14 -6.50
CA GLY A 100 26.00 -16.74 -5.25
C GLY A 100 26.25 -15.76 -4.10
N ALA A 101 25.75 -14.52 -4.19
CA ALA A 101 25.78 -13.57 -3.08
C ALA A 101 25.22 -14.20 -1.78
N ALA A 102 25.91 -13.98 -0.67
CA ALA A 102 25.50 -14.46 0.64
C ALA A 102 24.44 -13.54 1.26
N TYR A 103 23.44 -14.13 1.89
CA TYR A 103 22.37 -13.44 2.59
C TYR A 103 22.33 -13.90 4.03
N TYR A 104 22.02 -12.99 4.95
CA TYR A 104 21.85 -13.31 6.37
C TYR A 104 20.73 -14.33 6.57
N LYS A 105 19.62 -14.14 5.84
CA LYS A 105 18.46 -15.03 5.87
C LYS A 105 17.70 -14.97 4.55
N THR A 106 17.04 -16.07 4.20
CA THR A 106 16.17 -16.16 3.03
C THR A 106 14.77 -16.62 3.46
N TYR A 107 13.74 -15.96 2.95
CA TYR A 107 12.34 -16.33 3.09
C TYR A 107 11.77 -16.68 1.72
N ASN A 108 11.11 -17.83 1.61
CA ASN A 108 10.34 -18.22 0.43
C ASN A 108 8.85 -17.96 0.72
N ILE A 109 8.20 -17.15 -0.12
CA ILE A 109 6.82 -16.71 0.06
C ILE A 109 5.98 -17.25 -1.09
N ASN A 110 5.02 -18.11 -0.78
CA ASN A 110 4.02 -18.60 -1.74
C ASN A 110 2.89 -17.57 -1.89
N CYS A 111 2.93 -16.76 -2.94
CA CYS A 111 1.93 -15.72 -3.18
C CYS A 111 0.53 -16.27 -3.46
N SER A 112 0.41 -17.55 -3.85
CA SER A 112 -0.88 -18.19 -4.14
C SER A 112 -1.75 -18.28 -2.88
N GLU A 113 -1.14 -18.25 -1.69
CA GLU A 113 -1.84 -18.32 -0.40
C GLU A 113 -2.20 -16.93 0.15
N ILE A 114 -1.65 -15.86 -0.44
CA ILE A 114 -1.88 -14.50 0.04
C ILE A 114 -3.26 -14.02 -0.43
N LYS A 115 -4.10 -13.69 0.55
CA LYS A 115 -5.39 -13.04 0.37
C LYS A 115 -5.26 -11.53 0.60
N PRO A 116 -6.26 -10.69 0.25
CA PRO A 116 -6.21 -9.27 0.56
C PRO A 116 -5.92 -9.05 2.05
N GLN A 117 -4.92 -8.22 2.35
CA GLN A 117 -4.40 -8.04 3.71
C GLN A 117 -4.85 -6.72 4.32
N VAL A 118 -5.03 -6.73 5.64
CA VAL A 118 -5.22 -5.53 6.46
C VAL A 118 -4.33 -5.61 7.70
N ALA A 119 -3.50 -4.60 7.93
CA ALA A 119 -2.81 -4.46 9.21
C ALA A 119 -3.70 -3.75 10.23
N THR A 120 -4.06 -4.48 11.28
CA THR A 120 -4.87 -3.96 12.38
C THR A 120 -4.05 -3.04 13.29
N PRO A 121 -4.68 -2.11 14.03
CA PRO A 121 -3.97 -1.26 14.96
C PRO A 121 -3.21 -2.07 16.04
N HIS A 122 -2.13 -1.56 16.63
CA HIS A 122 -1.45 -0.28 16.34
C HIS A 122 -0.09 -0.49 15.68
N LEU A 123 0.11 -1.63 15.00
CA LEU A 123 1.38 -1.98 14.38
C LEU A 123 1.17 -2.50 12.94
N PRO A 124 2.02 -2.10 11.98
CA PRO A 124 1.95 -2.62 10.62
C PRO A 124 2.13 -4.15 10.53
N SER A 125 2.78 -4.77 11.52
CA SER A 125 2.94 -6.22 11.62
C SER A 125 1.69 -6.98 12.06
N ASN A 126 0.63 -6.31 12.52
CA ASN A 126 -0.61 -6.98 12.90
C ASN A 126 -1.48 -7.30 11.67
N ALA A 127 -0.84 -7.85 10.63
CA ALA A 127 -1.47 -8.19 9.36
C ALA A 127 -2.39 -9.41 9.53
N ALA A 128 -3.61 -9.29 8.99
CA ALA A 128 -4.61 -10.34 8.93
C ALA A 128 -5.33 -10.29 7.57
N ASN A 129 -6.03 -11.35 7.21
CA ASN A 129 -6.84 -11.32 5.99
C ASN A 129 -8.02 -10.36 6.18
N ALA A 130 -8.31 -9.55 5.16
CA ALA A 130 -9.42 -8.62 5.16
C ALA A 130 -10.77 -9.31 5.44
N ALA A 131 -10.97 -10.51 4.91
CA ALA A 131 -12.19 -11.30 5.09
C ALA A 131 -12.49 -11.67 6.56
N ASP A 132 -11.46 -11.76 7.40
CA ASP A 132 -11.58 -12.13 8.81
C ASP A 132 -11.97 -10.94 9.70
N LEU A 133 -12.00 -9.72 9.14
CA LEU A 133 -12.23 -8.46 9.86
C LEU A 133 -13.57 -7.80 9.54
N LYS A 134 -14.50 -8.54 8.95
CA LYS A 134 -15.80 -8.03 8.50
C LYS A 134 -16.62 -7.30 9.57
N ASP A 135 -16.45 -7.63 10.85
CA ASP A 135 -17.23 -7.01 11.94
C ASP A 135 -16.70 -5.62 12.36
N ILE A 136 -15.56 -5.19 11.81
CA ILE A 136 -14.95 -3.90 12.12
C ILE A 136 -15.60 -2.80 11.28
N LYS A 137 -16.50 -2.04 11.92
CA LYS A 137 -17.05 -0.79 11.38
C LYS A 137 -15.97 0.28 11.29
N ILE A 138 -16.10 1.15 10.30
CA ILE A 138 -15.20 2.29 10.08
C ILE A 138 -16.01 3.58 9.95
N ASP A 139 -15.34 4.72 10.10
CA ASP A 139 -15.91 6.07 9.93
C ASP A 139 -15.28 6.79 8.74
N GLN A 140 -14.10 6.35 8.32
CA GLN A 140 -13.30 6.99 7.28
C GLN A 140 -12.56 5.98 6.41
N ALA A 141 -12.51 6.24 5.11
CA ALA A 141 -11.66 5.53 4.16
C ALA A 141 -10.71 6.53 3.49
N VAL A 142 -9.40 6.32 3.62
CA VAL A 142 -8.37 7.15 2.97
C VAL A 142 -7.66 6.35 1.89
N ILE A 143 -7.84 6.76 0.65
CA ILE A 143 -7.18 6.17 -0.52
C ILE A 143 -6.26 7.20 -1.13
N GLY A 144 -4.96 7.02 -0.93
CA GLY A 144 -3.97 7.95 -1.45
C GLY A 144 -2.90 8.30 -0.41
N SER A 145 -1.65 8.05 -0.77
CA SER A 145 -0.47 8.39 0.03
C SER A 145 0.79 8.23 -0.82
N CYS A 146 1.97 8.40 -0.22
CA CYS A 146 3.22 7.98 -0.84
C CYS A 146 3.28 6.45 -1.09
N THR A 147 2.51 5.66 -0.32
CA THR A 147 2.46 4.20 -0.40
C THR A 147 1.53 3.75 -1.52
N ASN A 148 0.33 4.30 -1.65
CA ASN A 148 -0.68 3.90 -2.65
C ASN A 148 -1.54 5.09 -3.07
N GLY A 149 -1.00 5.98 -3.89
CA GLY A 149 -1.70 7.12 -4.48
C GLY A 149 -1.31 7.39 -5.94
N ARG A 150 -0.71 6.40 -6.61
CA ARG A 150 -0.29 6.48 -8.01
C ARG A 150 -1.45 6.11 -8.92
N ILE A 151 -1.24 6.20 -10.23
CA ILE A 151 -2.35 6.09 -11.19
C ILE A 151 -3.00 4.69 -11.16
N GLU A 152 -2.21 3.64 -10.94
CA GLU A 152 -2.71 2.26 -10.79
C GLU A 152 -3.61 2.12 -9.55
N ASP A 153 -3.21 2.71 -8.41
CA ASP A 153 -3.98 2.66 -7.17
C ASP A 153 -5.35 3.35 -7.33
N LEU A 154 -5.35 4.49 -8.02
CA LEU A 154 -6.57 5.25 -8.32
C LEU A 154 -7.46 4.51 -9.32
N GLU A 155 -6.87 3.87 -10.33
CA GLU A 155 -7.63 3.04 -11.28
C GLU A 155 -8.35 1.90 -10.58
N ILE A 156 -7.66 1.14 -9.72
CA ILE A 156 -8.24 0.04 -8.95
C ILE A 156 -9.44 0.54 -8.14
N SER A 157 -9.25 1.65 -7.43
CA SER A 157 -10.28 2.25 -6.58
C SER A 157 -11.47 2.75 -7.41
N ALA A 158 -11.22 3.41 -8.53
CA ALA A 158 -12.25 3.92 -9.43
C ALA A 158 -13.07 2.78 -10.04
N ARG A 159 -12.41 1.67 -10.42
CA ARG A 159 -13.09 0.48 -10.95
C ARG A 159 -14.10 -0.10 -9.97
N ILE A 160 -13.74 -0.16 -8.68
CA ILE A 160 -14.62 -0.67 -7.62
C ILE A 160 -15.77 0.30 -7.34
N LEU A 161 -15.47 1.61 -7.27
CA LEU A 161 -16.44 2.66 -6.93
C LEU A 161 -17.39 3.02 -8.07
N LYS A 162 -17.05 2.74 -9.33
CA LYS A 162 -17.83 3.14 -10.51
C LYS A 162 -19.28 2.68 -10.43
N GLY A 163 -20.21 3.63 -10.49
CA GLY A 163 -21.65 3.38 -10.44
C GLY A 163 -22.20 3.05 -9.05
N LYS A 164 -21.38 3.16 -7.99
CA LYS A 164 -21.76 2.87 -6.61
C LYS A 164 -21.67 4.13 -5.76
N LYS A 165 -22.16 4.07 -4.53
CA LYS A 165 -22.08 5.16 -3.54
C LYS A 165 -21.37 4.65 -2.30
N VAL A 166 -20.52 5.48 -1.73
CA VAL A 166 -19.95 5.23 -0.41
C VAL A 166 -21.04 5.25 0.66
N ALA A 167 -20.85 4.50 1.75
CA ALA A 167 -21.83 4.46 2.83
C ALA A 167 -22.05 5.87 3.43
N PRO A 168 -23.29 6.28 3.76
CA PRO A 168 -23.61 7.68 4.09
C PRO A 168 -22.84 8.29 5.27
N HIS A 169 -22.37 7.45 6.20
CA HIS A 169 -21.60 7.87 7.39
C HIS A 169 -20.09 7.86 7.16
N ILE A 170 -19.62 7.43 5.99
CA ILE A 170 -18.20 7.28 5.69
C ILE A 170 -17.64 8.55 5.04
N ARG A 171 -16.56 9.06 5.62
CA ARG A 171 -15.70 10.04 4.94
C ARG A 171 -14.74 9.29 4.02
N ALA A 172 -15.07 9.21 2.73
CA ALA A 172 -14.20 8.61 1.73
C ALA A 172 -13.32 9.69 1.09
N ILE A 173 -12.02 9.67 1.37
CA ILE A 173 -11.05 10.70 0.99
C ILE A 173 -10.07 10.11 -0.03
N ILE A 174 -10.00 10.73 -1.21
CA ILE A 174 -9.05 10.37 -2.27
C ILE A 174 -7.93 11.40 -2.33
N ILE A 175 -6.67 10.95 -2.30
CA ILE A 175 -5.47 11.80 -2.31
C ILE A 175 -4.49 11.32 -3.39
N PRO A 176 -4.54 11.87 -4.61
CA PRO A 176 -3.53 11.58 -5.63
C PRO A 176 -2.12 11.97 -5.16
N ALA A 177 -1.12 11.12 -5.43
CA ALA A 177 0.21 11.27 -4.84
C ALA A 177 0.97 12.51 -5.32
N THR A 178 0.71 12.98 -6.54
CA THR A 178 1.35 14.18 -7.13
C THR A 178 0.36 14.94 -8.02
N GLN A 179 0.70 16.19 -8.36
CA GLN A 179 -0.09 17.00 -9.29
C GLN A 179 -0.24 16.33 -10.66
N LYS A 180 0.84 15.71 -11.16
CA LYS A 180 0.78 14.97 -12.42
C LYS A 180 -0.21 13.81 -12.35
N ILE A 181 -0.16 13.00 -11.29
CA ILE A 181 -1.10 11.88 -11.12
C ILE A 181 -2.53 12.38 -10.97
N TYR A 182 -2.74 13.50 -10.30
CA TYR A 182 -4.05 14.13 -10.22
C TYR A 182 -4.60 14.46 -11.62
N LEU A 183 -3.80 15.16 -12.45
CA LEU A 183 -4.18 15.50 -13.82
C LEU A 183 -4.44 14.26 -14.66
N ASP A 184 -3.55 13.26 -14.62
CA ASP A 184 -3.71 11.99 -15.34
C ASP A 184 -5.02 11.28 -14.94
N ALA A 185 -5.35 11.27 -13.64
CA ALA A 185 -6.58 10.68 -13.11
C ALA A 185 -7.84 11.46 -13.51
N MET A 186 -7.72 12.78 -13.70
CA MET A 186 -8.80 13.64 -14.17
C MET A 186 -9.10 13.36 -15.65
N GLU A 187 -8.07 13.30 -16.49
CA GLU A 187 -8.19 12.96 -17.92
C GLU A 187 -8.78 11.56 -18.14
N LYS A 188 -8.40 10.59 -17.29
CA LYS A 188 -8.96 9.23 -17.30
C LYS A 188 -10.37 9.13 -16.70
N GLY A 189 -10.92 10.21 -16.15
CA GLY A 189 -12.26 10.24 -15.55
C GLY A 189 -12.38 9.58 -14.18
N TYR A 190 -11.26 9.22 -13.54
CA TYR A 190 -11.27 8.64 -12.19
C TYR A 190 -11.73 9.67 -11.16
N ILE A 191 -11.29 10.93 -11.28
CA ILE A 191 -11.74 12.03 -10.39
C ILE A 191 -13.26 12.20 -10.44
N LYS A 192 -13.83 12.19 -11.66
CA LYS A 192 -15.28 12.23 -11.84
C LYS A 192 -15.96 11.04 -11.16
N THR A 193 -15.44 9.83 -11.36
CA THR A 193 -15.95 8.61 -10.73
C THR A 193 -15.97 8.73 -9.20
N PHE A 194 -14.91 9.25 -8.59
CA PHE A 194 -14.84 9.42 -7.14
C PHE A 194 -15.88 10.42 -6.62
N ILE A 195 -16.01 11.58 -7.26
CA ILE A 195 -17.00 12.60 -6.89
C ILE A 195 -18.42 12.05 -7.04
N GLU A 196 -18.71 11.38 -8.16
CA GLU A 196 -20.01 10.73 -8.41
C GLU A 196 -20.30 9.62 -7.39
N SER A 197 -19.28 8.98 -6.83
CA SER A 197 -19.45 7.96 -5.78
C SER A 197 -19.65 8.54 -4.38
N GLY A 198 -19.53 9.87 -4.22
CA GLY A 198 -19.64 10.55 -2.93
C GLY A 198 -18.32 10.70 -2.17
N CYS A 199 -17.18 10.43 -2.81
CA CYS A 199 -15.87 10.69 -2.22
C CYS A 199 -15.51 12.17 -2.32
N VAL A 200 -14.67 12.64 -1.39
CA VAL A 200 -13.98 13.93 -1.51
C VAL A 200 -12.58 13.70 -2.08
N VAL A 201 -12.16 14.56 -3.02
CA VAL A 201 -10.83 14.50 -3.62
C VAL A 201 -10.01 15.68 -3.11
N SER A 202 -8.87 15.39 -2.50
CA SER A 202 -7.96 16.40 -1.94
C SER A 202 -6.80 16.70 -2.88
N THR A 203 -6.18 17.87 -2.73
CA THR A 203 -4.88 18.17 -3.36
C THR A 203 -3.81 17.18 -2.86
N PRO A 204 -2.76 16.92 -3.65
CA PRO A 204 -1.67 16.02 -3.23
C PRO A 204 -1.05 16.46 -1.89
N THR A 205 -1.13 15.60 -0.88
CA THR A 205 -0.67 15.90 0.48
C THR A 205 -0.37 14.62 1.27
N CYS A 206 0.48 14.71 2.30
CA CYS A 206 0.64 13.66 3.32
C CYS A 206 -0.34 13.82 4.49
N GLY A 207 -1.28 14.76 4.39
CA GLY A 207 -2.16 15.27 5.43
C GLY A 207 -2.56 14.29 6.55
N PRO A 208 -3.40 13.27 6.30
CA PRO A 208 -3.87 12.39 7.37
C PRO A 208 -2.77 11.49 7.90
N CYS A 209 -1.78 11.12 7.08
CA CYS A 209 -0.72 10.17 7.45
C CYS A 209 0.12 10.60 8.66
N LEU A 210 0.19 11.90 8.94
CA LEU A 210 0.88 12.47 10.11
C LEU A 210 -0.06 13.26 11.04
N GLY A 211 -1.37 13.13 10.84
CA GLY A 211 -2.39 13.83 11.64
C GLY A 211 -2.46 15.35 11.40
N GLY A 212 -2.02 15.82 10.23
CA GLY A 212 -1.85 17.26 9.97
C GLY A 212 -2.98 17.94 9.21
N HIS A 213 -3.58 17.28 8.21
CA HIS A 213 -4.53 17.94 7.30
C HIS A 213 -5.47 16.92 6.66
N MET A 214 -6.75 17.28 6.48
CA MET A 214 -7.78 16.47 5.79
C MET A 214 -7.93 15.03 6.32
N GLY A 215 -9.04 14.77 7.03
CA GLY A 215 -9.33 13.43 7.57
C GLY A 215 -8.62 13.14 8.89
N ILE A 216 -8.45 14.15 9.74
CA ILE A 216 -7.99 13.97 11.13
C ILE A 216 -9.07 13.19 11.89
N LEU A 217 -8.66 12.11 12.56
CA LEU A 217 -9.58 11.26 13.31
C LEU A 217 -9.87 11.81 14.70
N ALA A 218 -11.14 11.79 15.09
CA ALA A 218 -11.62 12.10 16.42
C ALA A 218 -11.50 10.90 17.38
N GLU A 219 -11.89 11.10 18.64
CA GLU A 219 -11.90 10.04 19.64
C GLU A 219 -12.83 8.88 19.23
N GLY A 220 -12.30 7.65 19.24
CA GLY A 220 -13.07 6.44 18.94
C GLY A 220 -13.30 6.17 17.44
N GLU A 221 -12.90 7.10 16.55
CA GLU A 221 -13.07 6.90 15.12
C GLU A 221 -12.06 5.90 14.55
N ARG A 222 -12.51 5.17 13.53
CA ARG A 222 -11.74 4.15 12.82
C ARG A 222 -11.57 4.52 11.36
N SER A 223 -10.34 4.44 10.86
CA SER A 223 -10.05 4.60 9.44
C SER A 223 -9.46 3.35 8.83
N VAL A 224 -9.96 2.96 7.66
CA VAL A 224 -9.19 2.13 6.72
C VAL A 224 -8.36 3.07 5.83
N SER A 225 -7.06 2.78 5.66
CA SER A 225 -6.15 3.68 4.96
C SER A 225 -5.12 2.96 4.12
N THR A 226 -4.82 3.52 2.94
CA THR A 226 -3.74 3.06 2.07
C THR A 226 -2.39 3.72 2.38
N THR A 227 -2.23 4.30 3.58
CA THR A 227 -0.94 4.77 4.11
C THR A 227 -0.11 3.62 4.67
N ASN A 228 1.08 3.90 5.20
CA ASN A 228 2.02 2.90 5.70
C ASN A 228 2.08 2.74 7.23
N ARG A 229 1.46 3.63 8.02
CA ARG A 229 1.62 3.65 9.49
C ARG A 229 0.29 3.76 10.22
N ASN A 230 0.12 2.95 11.26
CA ASN A 230 -1.09 2.89 12.09
C ASN A 230 -0.81 2.94 13.60
N PHE A 231 0.31 3.55 14.00
CA PHE A 231 0.63 3.77 15.42
C PHE A 231 -0.45 4.61 16.13
N VAL A 232 -0.49 4.53 17.45
CA VAL A 232 -1.41 5.31 18.30
C VAL A 232 -1.32 6.80 17.96
N GLY A 233 -2.47 7.45 17.73
CA GLY A 233 -2.55 8.88 17.42
C GLY A 233 -1.98 9.28 16.06
N ARG A 234 -1.68 8.33 15.17
CA ARG A 234 -0.98 8.62 13.90
C ARG A 234 -1.75 9.55 12.97
N MET A 235 -3.08 9.45 12.95
CA MET A 235 -3.95 10.26 12.09
C MET A 235 -4.81 11.27 12.87
N GLY A 236 -4.51 11.52 14.14
CA GLY A 236 -5.31 12.41 14.98
C GLY A 236 -5.34 11.98 16.42
N HIS A 237 -6.54 11.77 16.97
CA HIS A 237 -6.71 11.49 18.38
C HIS A 237 -6.04 10.16 18.80
N PRO A 238 -5.37 10.07 19.97
CA PRO A 238 -4.72 8.84 20.43
C PRO A 238 -5.64 7.61 20.54
N LYS A 239 -6.93 7.83 20.80
CA LYS A 239 -7.96 6.75 20.84
C LYS A 239 -8.61 6.47 19.48
N SER A 240 -8.10 7.04 18.40
CA SER A 240 -8.49 6.65 17.04
C SER A 240 -7.70 5.43 16.59
N GLU A 241 -8.27 4.67 15.67
CA GLU A 241 -7.69 3.44 15.17
C GLU A 241 -7.51 3.50 13.65
N VAL A 242 -6.39 2.98 13.16
CA VAL A 242 -6.06 2.98 11.73
C VAL A 242 -5.79 1.55 11.28
N TYR A 243 -6.47 1.12 10.23
CA TYR A 243 -6.34 -0.17 9.59
C TYR A 243 -5.66 0.05 8.23
N LEU A 244 -4.49 -0.54 8.01
CA LEU A 244 -3.75 -0.33 6.76
C LEU A 244 -4.16 -1.37 5.74
N SER A 245 -4.48 -0.97 4.52
CA SER A 245 -4.89 -1.90 3.46
C SER A 245 -4.42 -1.45 2.08
N GLY A 246 -4.58 -2.33 1.09
CA GLY A 246 -4.51 -1.97 -0.34
C GLY A 246 -5.68 -1.07 -0.78
N PRO A 247 -5.56 -0.42 -1.96
CA PRO A 247 -6.61 0.42 -2.52
C PRO A 247 -7.91 -0.35 -2.77
N ALA A 248 -7.82 -1.63 -3.15
CA ALA A 248 -9.00 -2.46 -3.41
C ALA A 248 -9.88 -2.64 -2.16
N VAL A 249 -9.26 -3.06 -1.04
CA VAL A 249 -9.94 -3.23 0.25
C VAL A 249 -10.44 -1.89 0.78
N ALA A 250 -9.67 -0.80 0.66
CA ALA A 250 -10.10 0.52 1.12
C ALA A 250 -11.34 1.02 0.36
N ALA A 251 -11.36 0.85 -0.98
CA ALA A 251 -12.50 1.22 -1.81
C ALA A 251 -13.75 0.38 -1.50
N ALA A 252 -13.59 -0.94 -1.34
CA ALA A 252 -14.67 -1.83 -0.97
C ALA A 252 -15.25 -1.50 0.41
N SER A 253 -14.36 -1.22 1.38
CA SER A 253 -14.74 -0.84 2.73
C SER A 253 -15.46 0.51 2.78
N ALA A 254 -15.10 1.46 1.91
CA ALA A 254 -15.80 2.74 1.78
C ALA A 254 -17.26 2.58 1.34
N ILE A 255 -17.54 1.59 0.48
CA ILE A 255 -18.90 1.23 0.05
C ILE A 255 -19.64 0.52 1.20
N ALA A 256 -18.99 -0.43 1.87
CA ALA A 256 -19.62 -1.28 2.87
C ALA A 256 -19.83 -0.61 4.24
N GLY A 257 -19.07 0.44 4.59
CA GLY A 257 -19.08 1.07 5.93
C GLY A 257 -18.37 0.26 7.02
N ARG A 258 -17.62 -0.76 6.62
CA ARG A 258 -16.85 -1.69 7.47
C ARG A 258 -15.71 -2.26 6.65
N ILE A 259 -14.75 -2.94 7.27
CA ILE A 259 -13.73 -3.67 6.50
C ILE A 259 -14.44 -4.73 5.63
N ALA A 260 -14.16 -4.68 4.33
CA ALA A 260 -14.76 -5.56 3.34
C ALA A 260 -13.76 -5.91 2.23
N THR A 261 -13.90 -7.09 1.64
CA THR A 261 -13.14 -7.46 0.45
C THR A 261 -13.80 -6.93 -0.83
N PRO A 262 -13.04 -6.78 -1.93
CA PRO A 262 -13.61 -6.32 -3.21
C PRO A 262 -14.76 -7.20 -3.72
N GLU A 263 -14.71 -8.51 -3.52
CA GLU A 263 -15.73 -9.46 -3.96
C GLU A 263 -17.10 -9.24 -3.32
N GLU A 264 -17.17 -8.60 -2.14
CA GLU A 264 -18.44 -8.32 -1.45
C GLU A 264 -19.26 -7.21 -2.12
N VAL A 265 -18.64 -6.38 -2.96
CA VAL A 265 -19.25 -5.15 -3.50
C VAL A 265 -19.17 -5.04 -5.01
N ILE A 266 -18.55 -6.00 -5.72
CA ILE A 266 -18.35 -5.94 -7.18
C ILE A 266 -19.53 -6.57 -7.92
#